data_AF-A0A2M6XDI1-F1
#
_entry.id   AF-A0A2M6XDI1-F1
#
_cell.length_a   1.000
_cell.length_b   1.000
_cell.length_c   1.000
_cell.angle_alpha   90.00
_cell.angle_beta   90.00
_cell.angle_gamma   90.00
#
_symmetry.space_group_name_H-M   'P 1'
#
loop_
_entity.id
_entity.type
_entity.pdbx_description
1 polymer ?
#
loop_
_entity_poly.entity_id
_entity_poly.type
_entity_poly.pdbx_seq_one_letter_code
_entity_poly.pdbx_strand_id
1 'polypeptide(L)'
;MNQIMVTTNLRIPYSDWIQIKTMAAESGMSVNEYIRLTVQGLSNIRSLVGHWVNPKKGALTIWDLPKLSKGENKPLGISADDELIYG
;
A
#
# COMPACT_ATOMS: atom_id res chain seq x y z
N MET A 1 3.74 31.41 -10.52
CA MET A 1 3.33 30.52 -11.61
C MET A 1 1.89 30.13 -11.36
N ASN A 2 0.96 30.37 -12.30
CA ASN A 2 -0.42 29.90 -12.15
C ASN A 2 -0.44 28.37 -12.26
N GLN A 3 -0.98 27.71 -11.23
CA GLN A 3 -1.17 26.27 -11.25
C GLN A 3 -2.29 25.92 -12.24
N ILE A 4 -2.00 25.02 -13.19
CA ILE A 4 -3.02 24.50 -14.10
C ILE A 4 -3.88 23.52 -13.30
N MET A 5 -5.16 23.86 -13.13
CA MET A 5 -6.14 22.98 -12.50
C MET A 5 -6.70 22.03 -13.55
N VAL A 6 -6.61 20.72 -13.28
CA VAL A 6 -7.17 19.66 -14.14
C VAL A 6 -8.27 18.94 -13.36
N THR A 7 -9.43 18.79 -13.99
CA THR A 7 -10.58 18.07 -13.41
C THR A 7 -10.66 16.68 -14.02
N THR A 8 -10.79 15.66 -13.17
CA THR A 8 -10.91 14.26 -13.59
C THR A 8 -12.25 13.69 -13.15
N ASN A 9 -12.94 13.01 -14.07
CA ASN A 9 -14.15 12.26 -13.75
C ASN A 9 -13.78 10.81 -13.41
N LEU A 10 -14.07 10.38 -12.18
CA LEU A 10 -13.84 9.02 -11.71
C LEU A 10 -15.14 8.21 -11.79
N ARG A 11 -15.08 7.04 -12.42
CA ARG A 11 -16.19 6.05 -12.42
C ARG A 11 -15.84 4.94 -11.43
N ILE A 12 -16.63 4.82 -10.38
CA ILE A 12 -16.44 3.82 -9.33
C ILE A 12 -17.79 3.27 -8.86
N PRO A 13 -17.83 2.05 -8.28
CA PRO A 13 -19.02 1.53 -7.62
C PRO A 13 -19.49 2.45 -6.49
N TYR A 14 -20.81 2.46 -6.26
CA TYR A 14 -21.41 3.31 -5.23
C TYR A 14 -20.95 2.93 -3.80
N SER A 15 -20.75 1.63 -3.55
CA SER A 15 -20.20 1.13 -2.27
C SER A 15 -18.87 1.78 -1.93
N ASP A 16 -17.97 1.80 -2.91
CA ASP A 16 -16.60 2.29 -2.74
C ASP A 16 -16.62 3.81 -2.57
N TRP A 17 -17.52 4.50 -3.27
CA TRP A 17 -17.73 5.93 -3.09
C TRP A 17 -18.19 6.29 -1.67
N ILE A 18 -19.08 5.50 -1.06
CA ILE A 18 -19.48 5.70 0.33
C ILE A 18 -18.26 5.55 1.24
N GLN A 19 -17.49 4.48 1.06
CA GLN A 19 -16.32 4.22 1.89
C GLN A 19 -15.31 5.37 1.81
N ILE A 20 -15.01 5.86 0.60
CA ILE A 20 -14.11 7.00 0.39
C ILE A 20 -14.62 8.26 1.13
N LYS A 21 -15.92 8.54 1.08
CA LYS A 21 -16.51 9.68 1.80
C LYS A 21 -16.36 9.54 3.31
N THR A 22 -16.58 8.35 3.85
CA THR A 22 -16.41 8.09 5.29
C THR A 22 -14.96 8.30 5.71
N MET A 23 -14.00 7.73 4.99
CA MET A 23 -12.58 7.88 5.31
C MET A 23 -12.11 9.34 5.20
N ALA A 24 -12.60 10.09 4.20
CA ALA A 24 -12.33 11.52 4.08
C ALA A 24 -12.88 12.31 5.27
N ALA A 25 -14.10 11.99 5.71
CA ALA A 25 -14.74 12.62 6.86
C ALA A 25 -14.01 12.31 8.18
N GLU A 26 -13.61 11.06 8.40
CA GLU A 26 -12.82 10.64 9.57
C GLU A 26 -11.47 11.35 9.63
N SER A 27 -10.88 11.64 8.47
CA SER A 27 -9.62 12.39 8.37
C SER A 27 -9.81 13.90 8.47
N GLY A 28 -11.05 14.40 8.56
CA GLY A 28 -11.36 15.84 8.58
C GLY A 28 -11.03 16.56 7.26
N MET A 29 -11.02 15.85 6.13
CA MET A 29 -10.61 16.38 4.82
C MET A 29 -11.76 16.36 3.83
N SER A 30 -11.68 17.20 2.80
CA SER A 30 -12.59 17.04 1.66
C SER A 30 -12.26 15.77 0.88
N VAL A 31 -13.26 15.22 0.18
CA VAL A 31 -13.08 14.01 -0.63
C VAL A 31 -12.02 14.21 -1.71
N ASN A 32 -11.95 15.40 -2.30
CA ASN A 32 -10.95 15.72 -3.32
C ASN A 32 -9.53 15.77 -2.75
N GLU A 33 -9.35 16.33 -1.55
CA GLU A 33 -8.06 16.34 -0.86
C GLU A 33 -7.62 14.94 -0.48
N TYR A 34 -8.55 14.13 0.02
CA TYR A 34 -8.30 12.74 0.36
C TYR A 34 -7.82 11.96 -0.86
N ILE A 35 -8.56 12.01 -1.97
CA ILE A 35 -8.16 11.35 -3.23
C ILE A 35 -6.81 11.87 -3.72
N ARG A 36 -6.56 13.18 -3.67
CA ARG A 36 -5.28 13.79 -4.07
C ARG A 36 -4.13 13.22 -3.24
N LEU A 37 -4.29 13.15 -1.92
CA LEU A 37 -3.27 12.61 -1.02
C LEU A 37 -3.02 11.12 -1.27
N THR A 38 -4.07 10.32 -1.45
CA THR A 38 -3.91 8.90 -1.75
C THR A 38 -3.15 8.68 -3.07
N VAL A 39 -3.49 9.45 -4.11
CA VAL A 39 -2.80 9.37 -5.42
C VAL A 39 -1.35 9.82 -5.31
N GLN A 40 -1.07 10.92 -4.59
CA GLN A 40 0.29 11.39 -4.36
C GLN A 40 1.12 10.39 -3.57
N GLY A 41 0.55 9.84 -2.49
CA GLY A 41 1.18 8.81 -1.67
C GLY A 41 1.52 7.56 -2.48
N LEU A 42 0.57 7.04 -3.26
CA LEU A 42 0.79 5.89 -4.15
C LEU A 42 1.84 6.19 -5.22
N SER A 43 1.84 7.38 -5.80
CA SER A 43 2.82 7.78 -6.81
C SER A 43 4.23 7.87 -6.23
N ASN A 44 4.36 8.41 -5.02
CA ASN A 44 5.64 8.49 -4.32
C ASN A 44 6.16 7.10 -3.92
N ILE A 45 5.28 6.24 -3.40
CA ILE A 45 5.62 4.83 -3.10
C ILE A 45 6.04 4.10 -4.38
N ARG A 46 5.34 4.31 -5.49
CA ARG A 46 5.71 3.73 -6.79
C ARG A 46 7.08 4.20 -7.26
N SER A 47 7.41 5.48 -7.07
CA SER A 47 8.73 6.04 -7.40
C SER A 47 9.84 5.50 -6.50
N LEU A 48 9.54 5.22 -5.22
CA LEU A 48 10.50 4.66 -4.26
C LEU A 48 10.71 3.14 -4.41
N VAL A 49 9.66 2.39 -4.75
CA VAL A 49 9.66 0.91 -4.79
C VAL A 49 9.81 0.36 -6.23
N GLY A 50 9.77 1.22 -7.25
CA GLY A 50 10.03 0.88 -8.66
C GLY A 50 8.91 0.11 -9.37
N HIS A 51 8.09 -0.65 -8.65
CA HIS A 51 7.03 -1.49 -9.21
C HIS A 51 5.74 -1.45 -8.38
N TRP A 52 4.59 -1.64 -9.03
CA TRP A 52 3.35 -1.97 -8.33
C TRP A 52 3.51 -3.37 -7.73
N VAL A 53 3.64 -3.47 -6.41
CA VAL A 53 3.39 -4.73 -5.73
C VAL A 53 1.89 -4.98 -5.86
N ASN A 54 1.49 -5.73 -6.88
CA ASN A 54 0.10 -6.15 -7.02
C ASN A 54 -0.16 -7.13 -5.86
N PRO A 55 -0.96 -6.75 -4.83
CA PRO A 55 -1.14 -7.60 -3.65
C PRO A 55 -1.81 -8.94 -4.01
N LYS A 56 -2.35 -9.08 -5.24
CA LYS A 56 -2.94 -10.32 -5.74
C LYS A 56 -1.91 -11.40 -6.13
N LYS A 57 -0.63 -11.07 -6.29
CA LYS A 57 0.44 -12.04 -6.62
C LYS A 57 1.34 -12.26 -5.40
N GLY A 58 0.83 -12.94 -4.38
CA GLY A 58 1.65 -13.41 -3.25
C GLY A 58 1.19 -13.03 -1.86
N ALA A 59 0.01 -12.42 -1.68
CA ALA A 59 -0.56 -12.28 -0.33
C ALA A 59 -0.88 -13.69 0.22
N LEU A 60 -0.02 -14.17 1.11
CA LEU A 60 -0.30 -15.34 1.93
C LEU A 60 -1.62 -15.11 2.65
N THR A 61 -2.58 -15.99 2.38
CA THR A 61 -3.85 -15.95 3.10
C THR A 61 -3.64 -16.52 4.51
N ILE A 62 -4.54 -16.23 5.45
CA ILE A 62 -4.49 -16.82 6.81
C ILE A 62 -4.43 -18.37 6.74
N TRP A 63 -4.99 -18.95 5.68
CA TRP A 63 -4.97 -20.37 5.37
C TRP A 63 -3.60 -20.92 4.92
N ASP A 64 -2.64 -20.05 4.57
CA ASP A 64 -1.27 -20.42 4.22
C ASP A 64 -0.32 -20.43 5.44
N LEU A 65 -0.74 -19.92 6.60
CA LEU A 65 0.03 -19.96 7.85
C LEU A 65 0.49 -21.37 8.28
N PRO A 66 -0.30 -22.45 8.10
CA PRO A 66 0.15 -23.80 8.45
C PRO A 66 1.30 -24.32 7.57
N LYS A 67 1.55 -23.71 6.40
CA LYS A 67 2.67 -24.07 5.51
C LYS A 67 4.00 -23.49 6.01
N LEU A 68 3.95 -22.35 6.71
CA LEU A 68 5.13 -21.75 7.35
C LEU A 68 5.58 -22.51 8.60
N SER A 69 4.66 -23.15 9.32
CA SER A 69 5.01 -23.93 10.52
C SER A 69 5.60 -25.32 10.22
N LYS A 70 5.56 -25.77 8.95
CA LYS A 70 6.14 -27.05 8.50
C LYS A 70 7.57 -26.91 7.97
N GLY A 71 8.12 -25.69 7.94
CA GLY A 71 9.53 -25.45 7.66
C GLY A 71 10.35 -25.74 8.91
N GLU A 72 10.98 -26.91 8.93
CA GLU A 72 11.98 -27.31 9.92
C GLU A 72 13.07 -26.24 10.10
N ASN A 73 13.20 -25.73 11.33
CA ASN A 73 14.48 -25.39 11.97
C ASN A 73 15.57 -24.71 11.11
N LYS A 74 15.23 -23.66 10.37
CA LYS A 74 16.23 -22.67 9.92
C LYS A 74 15.66 -21.27 10.10
N PRO A 75 16.30 -20.40 10.93
CA PRO A 75 15.95 -19.00 10.97
C PRO A 75 16.11 -18.45 9.55
N LEU A 76 15.03 -17.90 9.03
CA LEU A 76 14.99 -17.31 7.70
C LEU A 76 16.06 -16.22 7.61
N GLY A 77 17.16 -16.55 6.92
CA GLY A 77 18.12 -15.64 6.30
C GLY A 77 18.38 -14.35 7.06
N ILE A 78 19.25 -14.43 8.07
CA ILE A 78 20.09 -13.30 8.44
C ILE A 78 20.84 -12.88 7.15
N SER A 79 20.64 -11.64 6.70
CA SER A 79 21.43 -11.04 5.64
C SER A 79 22.91 -11.17 6.01
N ALA A 80 23.80 -11.44 5.06
CA ALA A 80 25.25 -11.49 5.31
C ALA A 80 25.80 -10.20 5.97
N ASP A 81 25.02 -9.11 5.95
CA ASP A 81 25.36 -7.84 6.61
C ASP A 81 25.17 -7.84 8.14
N ASP A 82 24.31 -8.71 8.68
CA ASP A 82 23.96 -8.72 10.12
C ASP A 82 25.00 -9.47 10.98
N GLU A 83 25.86 -10.28 10.37
CA GLU A 83 26.95 -11.00 11.05
C GLU A 83 28.11 -10.04 11.43
N LEU A 84 28.22 -8.89 10.77
CA LEU A 84 29.28 -7.90 11.02
C LEU A 84 29.03 -7.02 12.25
N ILE A 85 27.76 -6.82 12.65
CA ILE A 85 27.40 -5.90 13.74
C ILE A 85 27.41 -6.60 15.11
N TYR A 86 27.15 -7.90 15.14
CA TYR A 86 27.05 -8.70 16.37
C TYR A 86 28.10 -9.82 16.47
N GLY A 87 29.10 -9.82 15.59
CA GLY A 87 30.33 -10.61 15.72
C GLY A 87 31.31 -10.02 16.74
#